data_AF-A0A382F8D5-F1
#
_entry.id   AF-A0A382F8D5-F1
#
_cell.length_a   1.000
_cell.length_b   1.000
_cell.length_c   1.000
_cell.angle_alpha   90.00
_cell.angle_beta   90.00
_cell.angle_gamma   90.00
#
_symmetry.space_group_name_H-M   'P 1'
#
loop_
_entity.id
_entity.type
_entity.pdbx_description
1 polymer ?
#
loop_
_entity_poly.entity_id
_entity_poly.type
_entity_poly.pdbx_seq_one_letter_code
_entity_poly.pdbx_strand_id
1 'polypeptide(L)'
;MNVVTQARLDLLTEMEERYEKKDTQYFVKLLEHDDYVIRCRATCILVDIGGEDKVEHIAKVLKNDTNELVRHEAAFSLGQMCYSSGILPLEDATKNDSSMFVRHEAAIALGVVGSKSAR
;
A
#
# COMPACT_ATOMS: atom_id res chain seq x y z
N MET A 1 -15.18 0.48 25.71
CA MET A 1 -14.98 0.79 24.28
C MET A 1 -14.30 -0.43 23.67
N ASN A 2 -15.01 -1.23 22.87
CA ASN A 2 -14.38 -2.41 22.27
C ASN A 2 -13.46 -1.93 21.16
N VAL A 3 -12.16 -2.08 21.34
CA VAL A 3 -11.12 -1.56 20.42
C VAL A 3 -11.20 -2.26 19.06
N VAL A 4 -11.80 -3.46 19.03
CA VAL A 4 -12.08 -4.23 17.82
C VAL A 4 -13.56 -4.58 17.80
N THR A 5 -14.25 -4.20 16.73
CA THR A 5 -15.68 -4.51 16.53
C THR A 5 -15.82 -5.89 15.88
N GLN A 6 -16.96 -6.56 16.12
CA GLN A 6 -17.25 -7.83 15.45
C GLN A 6 -17.24 -7.66 13.92
N ALA A 7 -17.81 -6.56 13.41
CA ALA A 7 -17.78 -6.24 11.99
C ALA A 7 -16.36 -6.15 11.40
N ARG A 8 -15.39 -5.61 12.16
CA ARG A 8 -13.99 -5.59 11.72
C ARG A 8 -13.40 -7.00 11.68
N LEU A 9 -13.71 -7.85 12.67
CA LEU A 9 -13.25 -9.25 12.68
C LEU A 9 -13.84 -10.03 11.51
N ASP A 10 -15.14 -9.90 11.27
CA ASP A 10 -15.84 -10.57 10.17
C ASP A 10 -15.25 -10.16 8.81
N LEU A 11 -14.95 -8.86 8.64
CA LEU A 11 -14.30 -8.37 7.43
C LEU A 11 -12.88 -8.93 7.28
N LEU A 12 -12.08 -8.99 8.35
CA LEU A 12 -10.74 -9.58 8.29
C LEU A 12 -10.79 -11.07 7.94
N THR A 13 -11.79 -11.81 8.42
CA THR A 13 -12.03 -13.21 8.01
C THR A 13 -12.41 -13.30 6.53
N GLU A 14 -13.28 -12.42 6.02
CA GLU A 14 -13.57 -12.40 4.57
C GLU A 14 -12.31 -12.08 3.75
N MET A 15 -11.48 -11.14 4.20
CA MET A 15 -10.22 -10.81 3.55
C MET A 15 -9.30 -12.05 3.43
N GLU A 16 -9.25 -12.92 4.42
CA GLU A 16 -8.48 -14.18 4.34
C GLU A 16 -9.00 -15.09 3.21
N GLU A 17 -10.32 -15.31 3.14
CA GLU A 17 -10.92 -16.13 2.08
C GLU A 17 -10.71 -15.55 0.67
N ARG A 18 -10.71 -14.22 0.55
CA ARG A 18 -10.50 -13.48 -0.71
C ARG A 18 -9.04 -13.52 -1.15
N TYR A 19 -8.12 -13.48 -0.18
CA TYR A 19 -6.69 -13.58 -0.41
C TYR A 19 -6.31 -14.96 -0.98
N GLU A 20 -6.85 -16.05 -0.44
CA GLU A 20 -6.64 -17.41 -0.97
C GLU A 20 -7.06 -17.54 -2.44
N LYS A 21 -8.08 -16.79 -2.85
CA LYS A 21 -8.58 -16.72 -4.23
C LYS A 21 -7.82 -15.72 -5.11
N LYS A 22 -6.87 -14.99 -4.55
CA LYS A 22 -6.14 -13.87 -5.19
C LYS A 22 -7.09 -12.84 -5.81
N ASP A 23 -8.21 -12.55 -5.15
CA ASP A 23 -9.25 -11.62 -5.61
C ASP A 23 -8.75 -10.17 -5.56
N THR A 24 -7.94 -9.80 -6.56
CA THR A 24 -7.28 -8.49 -6.64
C THR A 24 -8.31 -7.35 -6.63
N GLN A 25 -9.42 -7.54 -7.34
CA GLN A 25 -10.43 -6.49 -7.48
C GLN A 25 -11.15 -6.21 -6.15
N TYR A 26 -11.33 -7.24 -5.31
CA TYR A 26 -11.83 -7.06 -3.95
C TYR A 26 -10.91 -6.16 -3.13
N PHE A 27 -9.59 -6.43 -3.11
CA PHE A 27 -8.64 -5.62 -2.34
C PHE A 27 -8.44 -4.21 -2.90
N VAL A 28 -8.50 -4.02 -4.21
CA VAL A 28 -8.48 -2.68 -4.83
C VAL A 28 -9.65 -1.83 -4.30
N LYS A 29 -10.84 -2.40 -4.12
CA LYS A 29 -11.98 -1.67 -3.53
C LYS A 29 -11.73 -1.31 -2.07
N LEU A 30 -11.06 -2.18 -1.31
CA LEU A 30 -10.76 -1.93 0.10
C LEU A 30 -9.71 -0.82 0.32
N LEU A 31 -9.01 -0.37 -0.72
CA LEU A 31 -8.16 0.82 -0.66
C LEU A 31 -8.95 2.13 -0.43
N GLU A 32 -10.28 2.11 -0.58
CA GLU A 32 -11.15 3.26 -0.31
C GLU A 32 -11.99 3.09 0.97
N HIS A 33 -11.72 2.04 1.76
CA HIS A 33 -12.48 1.76 2.98
C HIS A 33 -12.29 2.85 4.04
N ASP A 34 -13.35 3.20 4.78
CA ASP A 34 -13.30 4.29 5.79
C ASP A 34 -12.25 4.05 6.90
N ASP A 35 -12.09 2.79 7.29
CA ASP A 35 -11.10 2.35 8.27
C ASP A 35 -9.68 2.25 7.68
N TYR A 36 -8.78 3.11 8.16
CA TYR A 36 -7.38 3.13 7.70
C TYR A 36 -6.63 1.82 7.97
N VAL A 37 -7.03 1.03 8.98
CA VAL A 37 -6.41 -0.28 9.25
C VAL A 37 -6.72 -1.25 8.12
N ILE A 38 -7.94 -1.20 7.58
CA ILE A 38 -8.37 -2.03 6.45
C ILE A 38 -7.64 -1.59 5.19
N ARG A 39 -7.50 -0.28 4.94
CA ARG A 39 -6.74 0.23 3.80
C ARG A 39 -5.27 -0.19 3.85
N CYS A 40 -4.61 -0.05 5.00
CA CYS A 40 -3.24 -0.56 5.21
C CYS A 40 -3.15 -2.05 4.88
N ARG A 41 -4.05 -2.88 5.45
CA ARG A 41 -4.03 -4.32 5.22
C ARG A 41 -4.28 -4.69 3.75
N ALA A 42 -5.18 -3.99 3.07
CA ALA A 42 -5.45 -4.18 1.64
C ALA A 42 -4.22 -3.83 0.78
N THR A 43 -3.51 -2.75 1.11
CA THR A 43 -2.23 -2.38 0.48
C THR A 43 -1.21 -3.51 0.61
N CYS A 44 -0.97 -4.03 1.82
CA CYS A 44 -0.02 -5.14 2.04
C CYS A 44 -0.41 -6.40 1.23
N ILE A 45 -1.70 -6.74 1.21
CA ILE A 45 -2.19 -7.93 0.49
C ILE A 45 -1.99 -7.79 -1.02
N LEU A 46 -2.25 -6.61 -1.60
CA LEU A 46 -2.03 -6.39 -3.04
C LEU A 46 -0.56 -6.56 -3.45
N VAL A 47 0.38 -6.16 -2.58
CA VAL A 47 1.82 -6.40 -2.79
C VAL A 47 2.13 -7.88 -2.78
N ASP A 48 1.59 -8.63 -1.81
CA ASP A 48 1.86 -10.05 -1.65
C ASP A 48 1.23 -10.90 -2.76
N ILE A 49 0.03 -10.53 -3.25
CA ILE A 49 -0.56 -11.10 -4.47
C ILE A 49 0.38 -10.87 -5.67
N GLY A 50 1.03 -9.69 -5.72
CA GLY A 50 2.03 -9.34 -6.71
C GLY A 50 1.48 -9.02 -8.10
N GLY A 51 2.37 -8.49 -8.93
CA GLY A 51 2.08 -8.03 -10.29
C GLY A 51 2.22 -6.52 -10.44
N GLU A 52 2.82 -6.10 -11.55
CA GLU A 52 3.08 -4.69 -11.86
C GLU A 52 1.78 -3.88 -12.04
N ASP A 53 0.68 -4.54 -12.42
CA ASP A 53 -0.65 -3.93 -12.57
C ASP A 53 -1.20 -3.31 -11.27
N LYS A 54 -0.63 -3.66 -10.10
CA LYS A 54 -1.00 -3.08 -8.80
C LYS A 54 -0.23 -1.82 -8.47
N VAL A 55 0.89 -1.54 -9.14
CA VAL A 55 1.74 -0.38 -8.86
C VAL A 55 0.95 0.92 -8.96
N GLU A 56 0.09 1.05 -9.97
CA GLU A 56 -0.74 2.25 -10.14
C GLU A 56 -1.73 2.44 -8.97
N HIS A 57 -2.32 1.35 -8.48
CA HIS A 57 -3.22 1.40 -7.33
C HIS A 57 -2.49 1.84 -6.07
N ILE A 58 -1.32 1.25 -5.78
CA ILE A 58 -0.54 1.61 -4.59
C ILE A 58 0.03 3.03 -4.71
N ALA A 59 0.44 3.47 -5.89
CA ALA A 59 0.86 4.84 -6.15
C ALA A 59 -0.25 5.87 -5.87
N LYS A 60 -1.51 5.55 -6.21
CA LYS A 60 -2.66 6.40 -5.87
C LYS A 60 -2.87 6.48 -4.36
N VAL A 61 -2.69 5.39 -3.62
CA VAL A 61 -2.74 5.39 -2.15
C VAL A 61 -1.65 6.28 -1.58
N LEU A 62 -0.40 6.10 -2.02
CA LEU A 62 0.74 6.94 -1.61
C LEU A 62 0.50 8.42 -1.87
N LYS A 63 -0.20 8.77 -2.96
CA LYS A 63 -0.44 10.18 -3.30
C LYS A 63 -1.60 10.81 -2.53
N ASN A 64 -2.69 10.05 -2.32
CA ASN A 64 -3.99 10.64 -2.00
C ASN A 64 -4.58 10.21 -0.65
N ASP A 65 -4.04 9.18 0.02
CA ASP A 65 -4.62 8.74 1.29
C ASP A 65 -4.50 9.84 2.35
N THR A 66 -5.58 10.06 3.11
CA THR A 66 -5.61 11.08 4.15
C THR A 66 -4.76 10.72 5.37
N ASN A 67 -4.50 9.44 5.61
CA ASN A 67 -3.74 8.94 6.74
C ASN A 67 -2.27 8.70 6.36
N GLU A 68 -1.34 9.34 7.06
CA GLU A 68 0.10 9.23 6.78
C GLU A 68 0.66 7.81 6.98
N LEU A 69 0.07 6.99 7.87
CA LEU A 69 0.49 5.60 8.05
C LEU A 69 0.13 4.74 6.83
N VAL A 70 -1.01 5.01 6.20
CA VAL A 70 -1.42 4.30 4.99
C VAL A 70 -0.52 4.73 3.81
N ARG A 71 -0.21 6.02 3.70
CA ARG A 71 0.75 6.52 2.69
C ARG A 71 2.15 5.96 2.92
N HIS A 72 2.62 5.89 4.16
CA HIS A 72 3.89 5.26 4.54
C HIS A 72 3.93 3.79 4.10
N GLU A 73 2.88 3.02 4.43
CA GLU A 73 2.77 1.62 4.01
C GLU A 73 2.79 1.49 2.48
N ALA A 74 2.14 2.39 1.75
CA ALA A 74 2.17 2.41 0.28
C ALA A 74 3.57 2.71 -0.28
N ALA A 75 4.34 3.61 0.33
CA ALA A 75 5.75 3.85 -0.04
C ALA A 75 6.61 2.60 0.18
N PHE A 76 6.52 1.99 1.37
CA PHE A 76 7.21 0.76 1.71
C PHE A 76 6.87 -0.37 0.72
N SER A 77 5.58 -0.54 0.45
CA SER A 77 5.01 -1.50 -0.49
C SER A 77 5.57 -1.36 -1.91
N LEU A 78 5.61 -0.13 -2.45
CA LEU A 78 6.21 0.13 -3.77
C LEU A 78 7.70 -0.23 -3.79
N GLY A 79 8.41 0.05 -2.70
CA GLY A 79 9.80 -0.39 -2.51
C GLY A 79 9.95 -1.90 -2.58
N GLN A 80 9.08 -2.65 -1.90
CA GLN A 80 9.10 -4.12 -1.90
C GLN A 80 8.76 -4.75 -3.26
N MET A 81 7.85 -4.13 -4.00
CA MET A 81 7.45 -4.61 -5.33
C MET A 81 8.60 -4.50 -6.35
N CYS A 82 9.54 -3.58 -6.15
CA CYS A 82 10.75 -3.41 -6.96
C CYS A 82 10.50 -3.15 -8.46
N TYR A 83 9.34 -2.61 -8.85
CA TYR A 83 9.05 -2.25 -10.24
C TYR A 83 9.47 -0.81 -10.55
N SER A 84 10.14 -0.60 -11.68
CA SER A 84 10.57 0.72 -12.14
C SER A 84 9.42 1.73 -12.31
N SER A 85 8.19 1.25 -12.59
CA SER A 85 6.98 2.07 -12.64
C SER A 85 6.63 2.76 -11.30
N GLY A 86 7.18 2.28 -10.18
CA GLY A 86 7.05 2.90 -8.85
C GLY A 86 7.98 4.10 -8.62
N ILE A 87 8.99 4.34 -9.47
CA ILE A 87 10.01 5.38 -9.24
C ILE A 87 9.38 6.78 -9.21
N LEU A 88 8.56 7.14 -10.20
CA LEU A 88 7.99 8.49 -10.27
C LEU A 88 7.08 8.83 -9.08
N PRO A 89 6.14 7.94 -8.65
CA PRO A 89 5.37 8.15 -7.42
C PRO A 89 6.25 8.32 -6.17
N LEU A 90 7.29 7.49 -6.03
CA LEU A 90 8.19 7.55 -4.87
C LEU A 90 9.04 8.83 -4.86
N GLU A 91 9.49 9.31 -6.01
CA GLU A 91 10.19 10.60 -6.12
C GLU A 91 9.29 11.77 -5.73
N ASP A 92 8.04 11.77 -6.19
CA ASP A 92 7.07 12.80 -5.83
C ASP A 92 6.80 12.79 -4.33
N ALA A 93 6.55 11.62 -3.73
CA ALA A 93 6.35 11.50 -2.29
C ALA A 93 7.57 11.99 -1.50
N THR A 94 8.79 11.62 -1.91
CA THR A 94 10.05 12.06 -1.28
C THR A 94 10.19 13.58 -1.26
N LYS A 95 9.74 14.27 -2.33
CA LYS A 95 9.86 15.73 -2.46
C LYS A 95 8.70 16.48 -1.81
N ASN A 96 7.49 15.93 -1.91
CA ASN A 96 6.26 16.69 -1.76
C ASN A 96 5.30 16.17 -0.69
N ASP A 97 5.49 14.97 -0.11
CA ASP A 97 4.58 14.53 0.96
C ASP A 97 4.72 15.42 2.20
N SER A 98 3.59 15.79 2.79
CA SER A 98 3.52 16.59 4.02
C SER A 98 4.23 15.95 5.22
N SER A 99 4.21 14.62 5.32
CA SER A 99 4.74 13.87 6.46
C SER A 99 6.21 13.54 6.26
N MET A 100 7.05 13.88 7.24
CA MET A 100 8.46 13.49 7.24
C MET A 100 8.62 11.96 7.21
N PHE A 101 7.72 11.22 7.87
CA PHE A 101 7.76 9.76 7.92
C PHE A 101 7.56 9.15 6.53
N VAL A 102 6.57 9.65 5.78
CA VAL A 102 6.32 9.20 4.40
C VAL A 102 7.49 9.55 3.49
N ARG A 103 8.05 10.77 3.62
CA ARG A 103 9.24 11.16 2.82
C ARG A 103 10.45 10.27 3.10
N HIS A 104 10.67 9.91 4.37
CA HIS A 104 11.77 9.02 4.76
C HIS A 104 11.62 7.63 4.12
N GLU A 105 10.44 7.03 4.24
CA GLU A 105 10.16 5.70 3.67
C GLU A 105 10.23 5.72 2.14
N ALA A 106 9.69 6.76 1.48
CA ALA A 106 9.77 6.91 0.03
C ALA A 106 11.22 7.00 -0.47
N ALA A 107 12.10 7.68 0.27
CA ALA A 107 13.52 7.74 -0.06
C ALA A 107 14.22 6.37 0.10
N ILE A 108 13.84 5.59 1.12
CA ILE A 108 14.33 4.21 1.29
C ILE A 108 13.87 3.34 0.13
N ALA A 109 12.58 3.38 -0.19
CA ALA A 109 12.00 2.63 -1.30
C ALA A 109 12.67 2.97 -2.65
N LEU A 110 12.99 4.24 -2.91
CA LEU A 110 13.79 4.62 -4.09
C LEU A 110 15.18 3.98 -4.11
N GLY A 111 15.85 3.88 -2.95
CA GLY A 111 17.14 3.19 -2.85
C GLY A 111 17.02 1.70 -3.19
N VAL A 112 15.92 1.07 -2.78
CA VAL A 112 15.64 -0.34 -3.08
C VAL A 112 15.35 -0.54 -4.58
N VAL A 113 14.44 0.25 -5.15
CA VAL A 113 14.07 0.21 -6.58
C VAL A 113 15.22 0.68 -7.49
N GLY A 114 16.10 1.56 -7.02
CA GLY A 114 17.28 2.00 -7.76
C GLY A 114 18.46 1.03 -7.70
N SER A 115 18.39 -0.01 -6.85
CA SER A 115 19.42 -1.04 -6.80
C SER A 115 19.39 -1.91 -8.07
N LYS A 116 20.52 -2.52 -8.44
CA LYS A 116 20.65 -3.38 -9.64
C LYS A 116 19.71 -4.60 -9.69
N SER A 117 18.89 -4.78 -8.66
CA SER A 117 17.95 -5.89 -8.48
C SER A 117 16.51 -5.54 -8.83
N ALA A 118 16.21 -4.31 -9.26
CA ALA A 118 14.87 -3.92 -9.66
C ALA A 118 14.41 -4.61 -10.96
N ARG A 119 13.10 -4.86 -11.03
CA ARG A 119 12.41 -5.64 -12.06
C ARG A 119 11.85 -4.75 -13.15
#